data_AF-A0A3M2REC9-F1
#
_entry.id   AF-A0A3M2REC9-F1
#
_cell.length_a   1.000
_cell.length_b   1.000
_cell.length_c   1.000
_cell.angle_alpha   90.00
_cell.angle_beta   90.00
_cell.angle_gamma   90.00
#
_symmetry.space_group_name_H-M   'P 1'
#
loop_
_entity.id
_entity.type
_entity.pdbx_description
1 polymer ?
#
loop_
_entity_poly.entity_id
_entity_poly.type
_entity_poly.pdbx_seq_one_letter_code
_entity_poly.pdbx_strand_id
1 'polypeptide(L)'
;MSLEVKELTKDDAFFDDANRTPFVIDGVGQMVYWKGCFVLVYKSSDTTKALDEKKHGDGEARVERGTTLWFGSKGGRVKQE
;
A
#
# COMPACT_ATOMS: atom_id res chain seq x y z
N MET A 1 13.62 -7.04 4.23
CA MET A 1 13.08 -6.06 3.27
C MET A 1 12.08 -5.23 4.04
N SER A 2 12.24 -3.92 4.08
CA SER A 2 11.31 -2.99 4.71
C SER A 2 10.76 -2.07 3.63
N LEU A 3 9.44 -1.86 3.61
CA LEU A 3 8.84 -0.89 2.71
C LEU A 3 9.23 0.52 3.19
N GLU A 4 9.89 1.29 2.34
CA GLU A 4 10.21 2.70 2.59
C GLU A 4 8.98 3.54 2.26
N VAL A 5 8.26 3.96 3.30
CA VAL A 5 7.08 4.81 3.19
C VAL A 5 7.52 6.26 3.23
N LYS A 6 7.03 7.04 2.26
CA LYS A 6 7.18 8.50 2.20
C LYS A 6 5.85 9.17 2.49
N GLU A 7 5.93 10.44 2.86
CA GLU A 7 4.74 11.28 2.98
C GLU A 7 4.00 11.35 1.65
N LEU A 8 2.67 11.29 1.71
CA LEU A 8 1.83 11.32 0.53
C LEU A 8 1.94 12.69 -0.16
N THR A 9 2.37 12.69 -1.42
CA THR A 9 2.53 13.92 -2.22
C THR A 9 1.29 14.28 -3.04
N LYS A 10 0.37 13.32 -3.20
CA LYS A 10 -0.84 13.46 -4.01
C LYS A 10 -2.01 13.99 -3.18
N ASP A 11 -2.84 14.81 -3.80
CA ASP A 11 -4.05 15.37 -3.19
C ASP A 11 -5.25 14.42 -3.26
N ASP A 12 -6.40 14.84 -2.73
CA ASP A 12 -7.61 14.02 -2.67
C ASP A 12 -8.20 13.71 -4.04
N ALA A 13 -8.08 14.64 -4.99
CA ALA A 13 -8.58 14.48 -6.34
C ALA A 13 -7.87 13.34 -7.08
N PHE A 14 -6.58 13.12 -6.77
CA PHE A 14 -5.84 11.97 -7.28
C PHE A 14 -6.48 10.61 -6.91
N PHE A 15 -7.25 10.55 -5.82
CA PHE A 15 -7.89 9.32 -5.33
C PHE A 15 -9.39 9.22 -5.64
N ASP A 16 -9.93 10.04 -6.54
CA ASP A 16 -11.37 9.99 -6.88
C ASP A 16 -11.76 8.69 -7.60
N ASP A 17 -10.82 8.10 -8.33
CA ASP A 17 -10.92 6.83 -9.04
C ASP A 17 -10.15 5.68 -8.35
N ALA A 18 -9.66 5.90 -7.13
CA ALA A 18 -8.85 4.93 -6.41
C ALA A 18 -9.65 3.69 -5.96
N ASN A 19 -8.95 2.56 -5.86
CA ASN A 19 -9.50 1.34 -5.28
C ASN A 19 -9.81 1.54 -3.79
N ARG A 20 -10.81 0.83 -3.29
CA ARG A 20 -11.20 0.86 -1.88
C ARG A 20 -10.58 -0.30 -1.12
N THR A 21 -10.29 -0.09 0.15
CA THR A 21 -9.85 -1.15 1.06
C THR A 21 -11.01 -2.10 1.43
N PRO A 22 -10.74 -3.39 1.68
CA PRO A 22 -9.42 -4.03 1.61
C PRO A 22 -8.93 -4.20 0.17
N PHE A 23 -7.63 -3.96 -0.04
CA PHE A 23 -7.02 -4.07 -1.38
C PHE A 23 -5.64 -4.72 -1.28
N VAL A 24 -5.26 -5.51 -2.29
CA VAL A 24 -3.98 -6.22 -2.33
C VAL A 24 -3.24 -5.83 -3.58
N ILE A 25 -1.94 -5.57 -3.44
CA ILE A 25 -1.04 -5.22 -4.53
C ILE A 25 0.18 -6.11 -4.49
N ASP A 26 0.46 -6.77 -5.60
CA ASP A 26 1.74 -7.43 -5.83
C ASP A 26 2.74 -6.44 -6.45
N GLY A 27 3.90 -6.34 -5.84
CA GLY A 27 5.00 -5.52 -6.30
C GLY A 27 5.53 -6.00 -7.64
N VAL A 28 5.70 -5.06 -8.56
CA VAL A 28 6.34 -5.20 -9.87
C VAL A 28 7.28 -4.02 -10.18
N GLY A 29 7.55 -3.14 -9.20
CA GLY A 29 8.36 -1.93 -9.36
C GLY A 29 7.54 -0.64 -9.55
N GLN A 30 6.24 -0.69 -9.31
CA GLN A 30 5.27 0.40 -9.45
C GLN A 30 5.25 1.31 -8.22
N MET A 31 4.76 2.53 -8.39
CA MET A 31 4.44 3.41 -7.26
C MET A 31 3.05 3.07 -6.73
N VAL A 32 2.92 3.05 -5.41
CA VAL A 32 1.63 2.85 -4.73
C VAL A 32 1.40 3.99 -3.76
N TYR A 33 0.18 4.51 -3.80
CA TYR A 33 -0.30 5.62 -2.99
C TYR A 33 -1.50 5.14 -2.18
N TRP A 34 -1.58 5.51 -0.92
CA TRP A 34 -2.72 5.17 -0.08
C TRP A 34 -3.11 6.30 0.87
N LYS A 35 -4.41 6.32 1.20
CA LYS A 35 -5.00 7.28 2.12
C LYS A 35 -5.92 6.58 3.11
N GLY A 36 -5.74 6.89 4.40
CA GLY A 36 -6.60 6.43 5.49
C GLY A 36 -6.62 4.92 5.65
N CYS A 37 -5.46 4.26 5.56
CA CYS A 37 -5.37 2.82 5.80
C CYS A 37 -4.04 2.41 6.45
N PHE A 38 -4.04 1.23 7.07
CA PHE A 38 -2.82 0.55 7.47
C PHE A 38 -2.37 -0.40 6.37
N VAL A 39 -1.08 -0.74 6.36
CA VAL A 39 -0.46 -1.58 5.33
C VAL A 39 0.25 -2.74 5.99
N LEU A 40 -0.07 -3.96 5.57
CA LEU A 40 0.68 -5.15 5.92
C LEU A 40 1.60 -5.53 4.74
N VAL A 41 2.87 -5.73 5.04
CA VAL A 41 3.91 -6.05 4.06
C VAL A 41 4.22 -7.54 4.14
N TYR A 42 4.13 -8.24 3.01
CA TYR A 42 4.43 -9.67 2.90
C TYR A 42 5.52 -9.90 1.86
N LYS A 43 6.14 -11.07 1.94
CA LYS A 43 6.90 -11.62 0.82
C LYS A 43 5.89 -12.23 -0.16
N SER A 44 6.00 -11.95 -1.46
CA SER A 44 5.03 -12.51 -2.43
C SER A 44 5.02 -14.04 -2.48
N SER A 45 6.12 -14.69 -2.09
CA SER A 45 6.18 -16.15 -2.01
C SER A 45 5.54 -16.73 -0.73
N ASP A 46 5.23 -15.89 0.26
CA ASP A 46 4.67 -16.30 1.55
C ASP A 46 3.88 -15.15 2.20
N THR A 47 2.56 -15.20 2.06
CA THR A 47 1.62 -14.25 2.64
C THR A 47 1.03 -14.72 3.97
N THR A 48 1.54 -15.82 4.56
CA THR A 48 1.01 -16.35 5.82
C THR A 48 1.44 -15.52 7.03
N LYS A 49 2.57 -14.81 6.91
CA LYS A 49 3.14 -13.96 7.96
C LYS A 49 3.56 -12.61 7.40
N ALA A 50 3.02 -11.54 7.97
CA ALA A 50 3.47 -10.19 7.66
C ALA A 50 4.92 -9.99 8.14
N LEU A 51 5.74 -9.43 7.27
CA LEU A 51 7.11 -9.02 7.57
C LEU A 51 7.16 -7.68 8.30
N ASP A 52 6.19 -6.81 8.02
CA ASP A 52 6.10 -5.47 8.58
C ASP A 52 4.64 -4.99 8.56
N GLU A 53 4.32 -4.05 9.44
CA GLU A 53 3.04 -3.36 9.50
C GLU A 53 3.29 -1.86 9.57
N LYS A 54 2.70 -1.12 8.63
CA LYS A 54 2.65 0.33 8.67
C LYS A 54 1.33 0.74 9.29
N LYS A 55 1.44 1.48 10.41
CA LYS A 55 0.29 2.01 11.14
C LYS A 55 -0.62 2.80 10.22
N HIS A 56 -1.89 2.88 10.61
CA HIS A 56 -2.93 3.61 9.90
C HIS A 56 -2.49 5.05 9.57
N GLY A 57 -2.58 5.41 8.30
CA GLY A 57 -2.25 6.74 7.82
C GLY A 57 -2.26 6.84 6.30
N ASP A 58 -1.57 7.86 5.84
CA ASP A 58 -1.42 8.19 4.42
C ASP A 58 0.04 7.96 4.04
N GLY A 59 0.29 7.61 2.79
CA GLY A 59 1.66 7.47 2.33
C GLY A 59 1.77 7.02 0.90
N GLU A 60 3.02 7.02 0.45
CA GLU A 60 3.41 6.48 -0.85
C GLU A 60 4.69 5.68 -0.74
N ALA A 61 4.81 4.64 -1.56
CA ALA A 61 6.00 3.81 -1.62
C ALA A 61 6.15 3.18 -2.99
N ARG A 62 7.41 2.96 -3.38
CA ARG A 62 7.73 2.10 -4.52
C ARG A 62 7.69 0.65 -4.06
N VAL A 63 6.93 -0.18 -4.76
CA VAL A 63 6.73 -1.58 -4.36
C VAL A 63 7.47 -2.50 -5.31
N GLU A 64 8.63 -2.97 -4.86
CA GLU A 64 9.51 -3.83 -5.66
C GLU A 64 8.97 -5.25 -5.80
N ARG A 65 9.42 -5.93 -6.87
CA ARG A 65 9.04 -7.32 -7.14
C ARG A 65 9.39 -8.24 -5.97
N GLY A 66 8.45 -9.12 -5.63
CA GLY A 66 8.60 -10.07 -4.52
C GLY A 66 8.07 -9.53 -3.17
N THR A 67 7.47 -8.34 -3.17
CA THR A 67 6.72 -7.77 -2.05
C THR A 67 5.24 -7.77 -2.38
N THR A 68 4.39 -8.18 -1.43
CA THR A 68 2.93 -8.06 -1.55
C THR A 68 2.43 -7.17 -0.43
N LEU A 69 1.62 -6.18 -0.77
CA LEU A 69 1.01 -5.25 0.19
C LEU A 69 -0.46 -5.56 0.34
N TRP A 70 -0.93 -5.62 1.58
CA TRP A 70 -2.34 -5.69 1.90
C TRP A 70 -2.74 -4.40 2.63
N PHE A 71 -3.76 -3.73 2.12
CA PHE A 71 -4.26 -2.46 2.64
C PHE A 71 -5.57 -2.69 3.36
N GLY A 72 -5.66 -2.24 4.60
CA GLY A 72 -6.87 -2.38 5.43
C GLY A 72 -7.23 -1.09 6.14
N SER A 73 -8.53 -0.77 6.14
CA SER A 73 -9.23 0.19 7.00
C SER A 73 -10.62 0.39 6.42
N LYS A 74 -11.58 0.93 7.17
CA LYS A 74 -12.88 1.30 6.61
C LYS A 74 -12.76 2.63 5.87
N GLY A 75 -12.99 2.61 4.55
CA GLY A 75 -12.99 3.82 3.73
C GLY A 75 -11.63 4.25 3.17
N GLY A 76 -10.59 3.44 3.36
CA GLY A 76 -9.27 3.67 2.78
C GLY A 76 -9.29 3.66 1.26
N ARG A 77 -8.35 4.38 0.66
CA ARG A 77 -8.19 4.51 -0.80
C ARG A 77 -6.78 4.11 -1.20
N VAL A 78 -6.65 3.36 -2.29
CA VAL A 78 -5.37 2.85 -2.79
C VAL A 78 -5.29 3.04 -4.30
N LYS A 79 -4.19 3.61 -4.78
CA LYS A 79 -3.93 3.82 -6.21
C LYS A 79 -2.51 3.40 -6.55
N GLN A 80 -2.32 2.90 -7.77
CA GLN A 80 -1.05 2.39 -8.27
C GLN A 80 -0.74 3.00 -9.64
N GLU A 81 0.53 3.29 -9.90
CA GLU A 81 1.06 3.81 -11.18
C GLU A 81 2.23 2.97 -11.69
#